data_AF-A0A0A1WKI2-F1
#
_entry.id   AF-A0A0A1WKI2-F1
#
_cell.length_a   1.000
_cell.length_b   1.000
_cell.length_c   1.000
_cell.angle_alpha   90.00
_cell.angle_beta   90.00
_cell.angle_gamma   90.00
#
_symmetry.space_group_name_H-M   'P 1'
#
loop_
_entity.id
_entity.type
_entity.pdbx_description
1 polymer ?
#
loop_
_entity_poly.entity_id
_entity_poly.type
_entity_poly.pdbx_seq_one_letter_code
_entity_poly.pdbx_strand_id
1 'polypeptide(L)'
;PDLGDVLTPISTTADTDATHSNVENSEIEENLDSVISKRLKDLKTIDNPSTDEEIRARLALLNGMPQKDYSKKDLLLATDERTDQQKMQDLLEQFMGEVQIDRQVGNERNDAISDIERRLRALREQPLDGVGAIQKEHSPDNNTPSDNEDDETVLKAVMEKYLAESRLPTALETELAAGVPPPPAGTRPADLEELPWCNICNEDAVFRCKGCDGELFCAQCYRECHDDDEQYRAHEKVPYAAPPKFKENHF
;
A
#
# COMPACT_ATOMS: atom_id res chain seq x y z
N PRO A 1 -43.90 -58.99 45.97
CA PRO A 1 -44.75 -58.36 47.00
C PRO A 1 -44.71 -56.84 46.80
N ASP A 2 -45.42 -56.28 45.82
CA ASP A 2 -46.88 -56.25 45.65
C ASP A 2 -47.49 -54.97 46.25
N LEU A 3 -48.44 -54.43 45.50
CA LEU A 3 -49.40 -53.33 45.76
C LEU A 3 -48.83 -51.91 45.60
N GLY A 4 -49.35 -51.06 44.72
CA GLY A 4 -50.55 -51.19 43.89
C GLY A 4 -50.91 -49.83 43.30
N ASP A 5 -51.66 -49.92 42.20
CA ASP A 5 -52.40 -48.86 41.52
C ASP A 5 -53.04 -47.81 42.43
N VAL A 6 -53.30 -46.61 41.91
CA VAL A 6 -54.70 -46.20 41.65
C VAL A 6 -54.73 -44.91 40.82
N LEU A 7 -55.36 -45.08 39.67
CA LEU A 7 -55.89 -44.06 38.77
C LEU A 7 -56.95 -43.20 39.48
N THR A 8 -57.04 -41.92 39.14
CA THR A 8 -58.20 -41.27 38.49
C THR A 8 -58.41 -39.82 38.92
N PRO A 9 -58.87 -38.96 37.99
CA PRO A 9 -59.31 -37.61 38.26
C PRO A 9 -60.77 -37.63 38.76
N ILE A 10 -61.11 -36.79 39.73
CA ILE A 10 -62.50 -36.44 40.01
C ILE A 10 -62.79 -35.08 39.41
N SER A 11 -63.75 -35.08 38.49
CA SER A 11 -64.41 -33.91 37.96
C SER A 11 -65.64 -33.59 38.80
N THR A 12 -66.02 -32.31 38.77
CA THR A 12 -67.34 -31.71 39.09
C THR A 12 -67.83 -31.70 40.55
N THR A 13 -68.02 -30.49 41.08
CA THR A 13 -69.37 -29.90 41.28
C THR A 13 -69.29 -28.37 41.40
N ALA A 14 -70.34 -27.73 40.91
CA ALA A 14 -70.54 -26.30 40.74
C ALA A 14 -70.96 -25.54 42.01
N ASP A 15 -70.94 -24.21 41.87
CA ASP A 15 -71.67 -23.17 42.60
C ASP A 15 -71.29 -22.91 44.06
N THR A 16 -70.69 -21.74 44.34
CA THR A 16 -71.42 -20.50 44.71
C THR A 16 -70.42 -19.40 45.13
N ASP A 17 -70.58 -18.23 44.52
CA ASP A 17 -70.49 -16.88 45.12
C ASP A 17 -69.61 -16.69 46.39
N ALA A 18 -68.47 -16.02 46.24
CA ALA A 18 -67.84 -15.23 47.31
C ALA A 18 -66.84 -14.23 46.72
N THR A 19 -67.36 -13.04 46.46
CA THR A 19 -66.61 -11.84 46.10
C THR A 19 -65.82 -11.33 47.32
N HIS A 20 -64.77 -12.03 47.75
CA HIS A 20 -63.87 -11.58 48.83
C HIS A 20 -62.49 -12.26 48.72
N SER A 21 -61.63 -11.81 47.81
CA SER A 21 -60.20 -12.20 47.84
C SER A 21 -59.23 -11.18 47.21
N ASN A 22 -59.71 -10.01 46.79
CA ASN A 22 -58.86 -9.01 46.13
C ASN A 22 -58.02 -8.15 47.11
N VAL A 23 -58.22 -8.29 48.42
CA VAL A 23 -57.48 -7.54 49.45
C VAL A 23 -56.31 -8.35 50.01
N GLU A 24 -56.43 -9.69 50.10
CA GLU A 24 -55.34 -10.53 50.61
C GLU A 24 -54.28 -10.84 49.53
N ASN A 25 -54.64 -10.81 48.25
CA ASN A 25 -53.67 -11.06 47.16
C ASN A 25 -52.66 -9.92 46.98
N SER A 26 -53.04 -8.65 47.20
CA SER A 26 -52.11 -7.52 47.04
C SER A 26 -51.10 -7.44 48.19
N GLU A 27 -51.50 -7.78 49.42
CA GLU A 27 -50.58 -7.82 50.56
C GLU A 27 -49.56 -8.97 50.46
N ILE A 28 -49.97 -10.11 49.88
CA ILE A 28 -49.07 -11.25 49.60
C ILE A 28 -48.13 -10.92 48.42
N GLU A 29 -48.63 -10.28 47.36
CA GLU A 29 -47.81 -9.83 46.21
C GLU A 29 -46.82 -8.74 46.61
N GLU A 30 -47.20 -7.75 47.43
CA GLU A 30 -46.28 -6.73 47.96
C GLU A 30 -45.18 -7.33 48.85
N ASN A 31 -45.51 -8.37 49.62
CA ASN A 31 -44.53 -9.11 50.41
C ASN A 31 -43.56 -9.90 49.52
N LEU A 32 -44.07 -10.56 48.47
CA LEU A 32 -43.24 -11.27 47.49
C LEU A 32 -42.35 -10.31 46.72
N ASP A 33 -42.88 -9.19 46.24
CA ASP A 33 -42.14 -8.19 45.47
C ASP A 33 -41.06 -7.52 46.31
N SER A 34 -41.32 -7.30 47.61
CA SER A 34 -40.31 -6.81 48.55
C SER A 34 -39.19 -7.83 48.79
N VAL A 35 -39.53 -9.13 48.91
CA VAL A 35 -38.56 -10.23 49.04
C VAL A 35 -37.74 -10.41 47.76
N ILE A 36 -38.38 -10.37 46.59
CA ILE A 36 -37.74 -10.46 45.28
C ILE A 36 -36.84 -9.25 45.06
N SER A 37 -37.30 -8.04 45.39
CA SER A 37 -36.50 -6.80 45.30
C SER A 37 -35.28 -6.83 46.21
N LYS A 38 -35.41 -7.38 47.42
CA LYS A 38 -34.28 -7.56 48.34
C LYS A 38 -33.28 -8.56 47.78
N ARG A 39 -33.75 -9.70 47.28
CA ARG A 39 -32.92 -10.72 46.62
C ARG A 39 -32.21 -10.18 45.37
N LEU A 40 -32.88 -9.37 44.56
CA LEU A 40 -32.29 -8.72 43.38
C LEU A 40 -31.22 -7.68 43.76
N LYS A 41 -31.43 -6.92 44.84
CA LYS A 41 -30.41 -6.02 45.39
C LYS A 41 -29.20 -6.79 45.90
N ASP A 42 -29.43 -7.89 46.62
CA ASP A 42 -28.36 -8.75 47.14
C ASP A 42 -27.57 -9.40 45.99
N LEU A 43 -28.23 -9.88 44.92
CA LEU A 43 -27.55 -10.39 43.72
C LEU A 43 -26.77 -9.29 42.97
N LYS A 44 -27.33 -8.08 42.87
CA LYS A 44 -26.65 -6.93 42.25
C LYS A 44 -25.41 -6.47 43.03
N THR A 45 -25.34 -6.76 44.34
CA THR A 45 -24.14 -6.54 45.15
C THR A 45 -23.11 -7.67 45.06
N ILE A 46 -23.52 -8.85 44.60
CA ILE A 46 -22.65 -10.03 44.40
C ILE A 46 -22.08 -10.06 42.98
N ASP A 47 -22.77 -9.45 42.01
CA ASP A 47 -22.19 -9.05 40.73
C ASP A 47 -21.17 -7.95 41.00
N ASN A 48 -19.98 -8.35 41.46
CA ASN A 48 -18.78 -7.55 41.40
C ASN A 48 -18.27 -7.66 39.96
N PRO A 49 -18.51 -6.69 39.06
CA PRO A 49 -17.65 -6.53 37.91
C PRO A 49 -16.33 -6.03 38.48
N SER A 50 -15.48 -6.93 39.00
CA SER A 50 -14.06 -6.63 39.09
C SER A 50 -13.71 -6.13 37.70
N THR A 51 -13.49 -4.82 37.61
CA THR A 51 -13.44 -4.12 36.32
C THR A 51 -12.36 -4.80 35.49
N ASP A 52 -12.52 -4.84 34.17
CA ASP A 52 -11.51 -5.44 33.28
C ASP A 52 -10.10 -4.87 33.58
N GLU A 53 -10.05 -3.62 34.03
CA GLU A 53 -8.90 -2.91 34.57
C GLU A 53 -8.30 -3.56 35.84
N GLU A 54 -9.12 -3.86 36.84
CA GLU A 54 -8.71 -4.54 38.07
C GLU A 54 -8.23 -5.97 37.80
N ILE A 55 -8.91 -6.67 36.88
CA ILE A 55 -8.50 -8.01 36.43
C ILE A 55 -7.14 -7.94 35.73
N ARG A 56 -6.95 -6.96 34.84
CA ARG A 56 -5.68 -6.77 34.11
C ARG A 56 -4.53 -6.42 35.05
N ALA A 57 -4.76 -5.52 36.01
CA ALA A 57 -3.76 -5.15 37.01
C ALA A 57 -3.37 -6.35 37.90
N ARG A 58 -4.36 -7.16 38.29
CA ARG A 58 -4.13 -8.37 39.08
C ARG A 58 -3.35 -9.43 38.32
N LEU A 59 -3.65 -9.66 37.05
CA LEU A 59 -2.91 -10.57 36.18
C LEU A 59 -1.49 -10.08 35.90
N ALA A 60 -1.30 -8.77 35.75
CA ALA A 60 0.00 -8.13 35.56
C ALA A 60 0.92 -8.32 36.78
N LEU A 61 0.39 -8.11 37.99
CA LEU A 61 1.10 -8.40 39.25
C LEU A 61 1.47 -9.88 39.38
N LEU A 62 0.58 -10.79 38.96
CA LEU A 62 0.83 -12.24 39.02
C LEU A 62 1.89 -12.70 38.02
N ASN A 63 1.93 -12.08 36.84
CA ASN A 63 2.92 -12.35 35.79
C ASN A 63 4.22 -11.55 35.97
N GLY A 64 4.34 -10.72 37.02
CA GLY A 64 5.55 -9.94 37.33
C GLY A 64 5.88 -8.86 36.30
N MET A 65 4.91 -8.45 35.48
CA MET A 65 5.12 -7.46 34.42
C MET A 65 4.19 -6.26 34.63
N PRO A 66 4.71 -5.02 34.72
CA PRO A 66 3.87 -3.86 34.97
C PRO A 66 2.92 -3.63 33.80
N GLN A 67 1.66 -3.33 34.10
CA GLN A 67 0.68 -2.95 33.09
C GLN A 67 1.14 -1.67 32.40
N LYS A 68 1.34 -1.74 31.08
CA LYS A 68 1.70 -0.58 30.26
C LYS A 68 0.42 0.00 29.67
N ASP A 69 0.14 1.25 29.97
CA ASP A 69 -0.96 1.99 29.37
C ASP A 69 -0.58 2.37 27.94
N TYR A 70 -0.91 1.50 27.00
CA TYR A 70 -0.79 1.78 25.57
C TYR A 70 -1.95 2.69 25.13
N SER A 71 -2.01 3.90 25.68
CA SER A 71 -2.83 4.96 25.10
C SER A 71 -2.20 5.30 23.75
N LYS A 72 -2.79 4.77 22.66
CA LYS A 72 -2.33 4.94 21.26
C LYS A 72 -2.04 6.41 20.88
N LYS A 73 -2.57 7.37 21.64
CA LYS A 73 -2.35 8.81 21.46
C LYS A 73 -0.92 9.24 21.80
N ASP A 74 -0.32 8.69 22.85
CA ASP A 74 1.04 9.08 23.28
C ASP A 74 2.11 8.49 22.37
N LEU A 75 1.82 7.34 21.73
CA LEU A 75 2.76 6.70 20.80
C LEU A 75 2.77 7.35 19.40
N LEU A 76 1.71 8.06 19.02
CA LEU A 76 1.54 8.60 17.66
C LEU A 76 1.69 10.13 17.58
N LEU A 77 1.66 10.84 18.71
CA LEU A 77 1.82 12.29 18.78
C LEU A 77 3.03 12.67 19.64
N ALA A 78 4.23 12.24 19.24
CA ALA A 78 5.44 12.93 19.70
C ALA A 78 5.49 14.28 18.98
N THR A 79 4.88 15.31 19.58
CA THR A 79 4.97 16.68 19.07
C THR A 79 6.40 17.19 19.23
N ASP A 80 6.87 17.94 18.24
CA ASP A 80 8.19 18.58 18.32
C ASP A 80 8.17 19.69 19.38
N GLU A 81 8.70 19.36 20.57
CA GLU A 81 8.82 20.24 21.74
C GLU A 81 9.88 21.35 21.57
N ARG A 82 10.62 21.38 20.44
CA ARG A 82 11.61 22.45 20.18
C ARG A 82 10.90 23.78 19.99
N THR A 83 11.54 24.84 20.45
CA THR A 83 11.02 26.20 20.28
C THR A 83 11.02 26.59 18.79
N ASP A 84 10.12 27.48 18.39
CA ASP A 84 10.05 27.94 16.99
C ASP A 84 11.37 28.55 16.51
N GLN A 85 12.11 29.20 17.40
CA GLN A 85 13.45 29.72 17.11
C GLN A 85 14.46 28.60 16.81
N GLN A 86 14.43 27.50 17.56
CA GLN A 86 15.27 26.34 17.30
C GLN A 86 14.90 25.66 15.98
N LYS A 87 13.59 25.55 15.68
CA LYS A 87 13.09 25.01 14.40
C LYS A 87 13.55 25.84 13.21
N MET A 88 13.50 27.17 13.32
CA MET A 88 14.00 28.08 12.28
C MET A 88 15.52 27.96 12.09
N GLN A 89 16.27 27.86 13.19
CA GLN A 89 17.73 27.72 13.13
C GLN A 89 18.15 26.40 12.47
N ASP A 90 17.48 25.30 12.81
CA ASP A 90 17.67 23.97 12.23
C ASP A 90 17.36 23.97 10.73
N LEU A 91 16.24 24.58 10.32
CA LEU A 91 15.88 24.73 8.91
C LEU A 91 16.90 25.57 8.13
N LEU A 92 17.40 26.65 8.74
CA LEU A 92 18.44 27.48 8.13
C LEU A 92 19.76 26.72 7.99
N GLU A 93 20.13 25.93 9.00
CA GLU A 93 21.32 25.08 8.97
C GLU A 93 21.20 24.01 7.88
N GLN A 94 20.04 23.36 7.75
CA GLN A 94 19.77 22.42 6.67
C GLN A 94 19.90 23.10 5.29
N PHE A 95 19.33 24.29 5.11
CA PHE A 95 19.44 25.02 3.84
C PHE A 95 20.89 25.40 3.51
N MET A 96 21.65 25.87 4.50
CA MET A 96 23.07 26.20 4.31
C MET A 96 23.90 24.97 3.97
N GLY A 97 23.61 23.83 4.62
CA GLY A 97 24.21 22.54 4.31
C GLY A 97 23.96 22.11 2.87
N GLU A 98 22.71 22.24 2.39
CA GLU A 98 22.33 21.91 1.02
C GLU A 98 23.10 22.78 0.00
N VAL A 99 23.14 24.10 0.20
CA VAL A 99 23.89 25.01 -0.68
C VAL A 99 25.39 24.68 -0.71
N GLN A 100 25.94 24.24 0.42
CA GLN A 100 27.33 23.82 0.49
C GLN A 100 27.58 22.52 -0.28
N ILE A 101 26.68 21.55 -0.17
CA ILE A 101 26.73 20.29 -0.94
C ILE A 101 26.65 20.59 -2.44
N ASP A 102 25.69 21.42 -2.87
CA ASP A 102 25.54 21.82 -4.28
C ASP A 102 26.81 22.45 -4.85
N ARG A 103 27.43 23.34 -4.08
CA ARG A 103 28.71 23.96 -4.47
C ARG A 103 29.82 22.93 -4.57
N GLN A 104 29.92 22.01 -3.61
CA GLN A 104 30.95 20.98 -3.61
C GLN A 104 30.79 20.03 -4.80
N VAL A 105 29.58 19.52 -5.03
CA VAL A 105 29.26 18.67 -6.19
C VAL A 105 29.54 19.40 -7.49
N GLY A 106 29.21 20.68 -7.57
CA GLY A 106 29.54 21.53 -8.72
C GLY A 106 31.05 21.60 -8.99
N ASN A 107 31.87 21.77 -7.94
CA ASN A 107 33.33 21.79 -8.06
C ASN A 107 33.88 20.43 -8.49
N GLU A 108 33.46 19.33 -7.84
CA GLU A 108 33.91 17.98 -8.17
C GLU A 108 33.59 17.63 -9.63
N ARG A 109 32.41 18.03 -10.11
CA ARG A 109 32.02 17.89 -11.52
C ARG A 109 32.94 18.70 -12.45
N ASN A 110 33.24 19.94 -12.11
CA ASN A 110 34.13 20.80 -12.91
C ASN A 110 35.57 20.28 -12.92
N ASP A 111 36.05 19.71 -11.80
CA ASP A 111 37.37 19.08 -11.70
C ASP A 111 37.43 17.81 -12.57
N ALA A 112 36.38 16.99 -12.56
CA ALA A 112 36.26 15.83 -13.43
C ALA A 112 36.24 16.23 -14.92
N ILE A 113 35.50 17.28 -15.27
CA ILE A 113 35.50 17.83 -16.65
C ILE A 113 36.91 18.30 -17.02
N SER A 114 37.59 19.02 -16.12
CA SER A 114 38.96 19.51 -16.36
C SER A 114 39.98 18.37 -16.53
N ASP A 115 39.83 17.26 -15.79
CA ASP A 115 40.64 16.05 -15.97
C ASP A 115 40.37 15.39 -17.33
N ILE A 116 39.11 15.27 -17.73
CA ILE A 116 38.72 14.75 -19.05
C ILE A 116 39.31 15.64 -20.16
N GLU A 117 39.18 16.96 -20.06
CA GLU A 117 39.76 17.90 -21.03
C GLU A 117 41.28 17.81 -21.12
N ARG A 118 41.96 17.61 -19.97
CA ARG A 118 43.41 17.38 -19.94
C ARG A 118 43.77 16.08 -20.65
N ARG A 119 43.04 14.99 -20.41
CA ARG A 119 43.26 13.69 -21.07
C ARG A 119 43.01 13.80 -22.57
N LEU A 120 41.94 14.47 -22.99
CA LEU A 120 41.62 14.70 -24.40
C LEU A 120 42.69 15.52 -25.11
N ARG A 121 43.27 16.53 -24.45
CA ARG A 121 44.42 17.26 -24.98
C ARG A 121 45.64 16.37 -25.14
N ALA A 122 45.97 15.58 -24.12
CA ALA A 122 47.09 14.63 -24.21
C ALA A 122 46.91 13.61 -25.35
N LEU A 123 45.70 13.07 -25.53
CA LEU A 123 45.35 12.19 -26.64
C LEU A 123 45.43 12.87 -28.01
N ARG A 124 45.11 14.17 -28.09
CA ARG A 124 45.21 14.96 -29.32
C ARG A 124 46.64 15.36 -29.65
N GLU A 125 47.48 15.57 -28.64
CA GLU A 125 48.89 15.97 -28.77
C GLU A 125 49.84 14.77 -28.93
N GLN A 126 49.40 13.57 -28.57
CA GLN A 126 50.12 12.33 -28.87
C GLN A 126 50.01 12.07 -30.38
N PRO A 127 51.09 12.20 -31.16
CA PRO A 127 51.04 11.88 -32.58
C PRO A 127 50.82 10.37 -32.66
N LEU A 128 49.70 9.96 -33.23
CA LEU A 128 49.61 8.62 -33.77
C LEU A 128 50.65 8.57 -34.89
N ASP A 129 51.70 7.76 -34.72
CA ASP A 129 52.59 7.37 -35.83
C ASP A 129 51.73 6.64 -36.87
N GLY A 130 51.12 7.42 -37.75
CA GLY A 130 50.09 6.97 -38.68
C GLY A 130 49.13 8.10 -39.04
N VAL A 131 49.53 8.90 -40.04
CA VAL A 131 48.77 9.95 -40.75
C VAL A 131 48.86 11.37 -40.15
N GLY A 132 49.82 12.13 -40.69
CA GLY A 132 49.62 13.52 -41.11
C GLY A 132 49.35 14.58 -40.03
N ALA A 133 50.43 15.19 -39.53
CA ALA A 133 50.38 16.42 -38.76
C ALA A 133 49.79 17.59 -39.56
N ILE A 134 48.68 18.16 -39.09
CA ILE A 134 48.31 19.57 -39.33
C ILE A 134 47.91 20.19 -37.99
N GLN A 135 48.81 21.01 -37.42
CA GLN A 135 48.47 22.07 -36.48
C GLN A 135 48.52 23.40 -37.26
N LYS A 136 47.85 24.52 -36.96
CA LYS A 136 46.58 24.92 -36.35
C LYS A 136 46.73 26.45 -36.22
N GLU A 137 45.83 27.27 -36.76
CA GLU A 137 45.77 28.72 -36.45
C GLU A 137 44.28 29.17 -36.37
N HIS A 138 43.98 30.02 -35.40
CA HIS A 138 42.67 30.42 -34.81
C HIS A 138 41.64 31.07 -35.78
N SER A 139 40.37 30.61 -35.83
CA SER A 139 39.13 31.09 -35.13
C SER A 139 38.34 32.20 -35.88
N PRO A 140 37.09 32.52 -35.46
CA PRO A 140 35.80 31.84 -35.69
C PRO A 140 34.97 32.52 -36.80
N ASP A 141 34.01 31.82 -37.43
CA ASP A 141 32.67 32.34 -37.80
C ASP A 141 31.93 31.41 -38.77
N ASN A 142 30.72 31.04 -38.34
CA ASN A 142 29.50 30.77 -39.11
C ASN A 142 29.54 30.06 -40.48
N ASN A 143 28.84 28.91 -40.50
CA ASN A 143 27.97 28.45 -41.58
C ASN A 143 28.60 28.24 -42.96
N THR A 144 29.65 27.43 -43.04
CA THR A 144 29.89 26.69 -44.29
C THR A 144 29.40 25.27 -44.08
N PRO A 145 28.31 24.83 -44.74
CA PRO A 145 28.04 23.41 -44.92
C PRO A 145 29.22 22.87 -45.73
N SER A 146 30.21 22.33 -45.02
CA SER A 146 31.28 21.58 -45.64
C SER A 146 30.66 20.26 -46.07
N ASP A 147 30.22 20.24 -47.32
CA ASP A 147 29.79 19.05 -48.06
C ASP A 147 31.00 18.12 -48.27
N ASN A 148 31.55 17.63 -47.16
CA ASN A 148 32.46 16.50 -47.20
C ASN A 148 31.57 15.26 -47.25
N GLU A 149 31.57 14.60 -48.41
CA GLU A 149 30.97 13.27 -48.60
C GLU A 149 31.43 12.25 -47.53
N ASP A 150 32.55 12.55 -46.84
CA ASP A 150 33.12 11.78 -45.75
C ASP A 150 32.31 11.83 -44.44
N ASP A 151 31.51 12.88 -44.17
CA ASP A 151 30.70 12.93 -42.95
C ASP A 151 29.49 11.98 -43.04
N GLU A 152 28.91 11.82 -44.23
CA GLU A 152 27.80 10.88 -44.46
C GLU A 152 28.29 9.43 -44.41
N THR A 153 29.49 9.15 -44.91
CA THR A 153 30.10 7.81 -44.80
C THR A 153 30.48 7.50 -43.35
N VAL A 154 30.98 8.47 -42.60
CA VAL A 154 31.26 8.32 -41.15
C VAL A 154 29.96 8.08 -40.38
N LEU A 155 28.88 8.81 -40.65
CA LEU A 155 27.57 8.55 -40.01
C LEU A 155 27.04 7.15 -40.34
N LYS A 156 27.14 6.72 -41.60
CA LYS A 156 26.73 5.37 -42.01
C LYS A 156 27.57 4.29 -41.34
N ALA A 157 28.89 4.48 -41.25
CA ALA A 157 29.80 3.55 -40.57
C ALA A 157 29.51 3.43 -39.07
N VAL A 158 29.18 4.55 -38.41
CA VAL A 158 28.78 4.55 -36.99
C VAL A 158 27.43 3.85 -36.79
N MET A 159 26.45 4.08 -37.67
CA MET A 159 25.15 3.41 -37.64
C MET A 159 25.29 1.90 -37.88
N GLU A 160 26.10 1.49 -38.84
CA GLU A 160 26.37 0.09 -39.13
C GLU A 160 27.08 -0.60 -37.96
N LYS A 161 28.06 0.07 -37.33
CA LYS A 161 28.72 -0.43 -36.13
C LYS A 161 27.72 -0.61 -34.98
N TYR A 162 26.83 0.34 -34.75
CA TYR A 162 25.80 0.22 -33.70
C TYR A 162 24.82 -0.92 -33.98
N LEU A 163 24.41 -1.13 -35.24
CA LEU A 163 23.56 -2.25 -35.63
C LEU A 163 24.28 -3.61 -35.48
N ALA A 164 25.58 -3.65 -35.76
CA ALA A 164 26.39 -4.85 -35.55
C ALA A 164 26.58 -5.17 -34.05
N GLU A 165 26.79 -4.15 -33.21
CA GLU A 165 26.95 -4.30 -31.76
C GLU A 165 25.63 -4.62 -31.04
N SER A 166 24.49 -4.14 -31.55
CA SER A 166 23.15 -4.46 -31.02
C SER A 166 22.62 -5.81 -31.48
N ARG A 167 23.24 -6.42 -32.51
CA ARG A 167 22.87 -7.76 -32.97
C ARG A 167 23.36 -8.80 -31.97
N LEU A 168 22.47 -9.23 -31.10
CA LEU A 168 22.70 -10.38 -30.25
C LEU A 168 22.89 -11.65 -31.12
N PRO A 169 23.80 -12.56 -30.76
CA PRO A 169 23.92 -13.84 -31.45
C PRO A 169 22.57 -14.57 -31.40
N THR A 170 22.10 -15.10 -32.54
CA THR A 170 20.81 -15.81 -32.63
C THR A 170 20.73 -17.00 -31.66
N ALA A 171 21.89 -17.57 -31.30
CA ALA A 171 21.99 -18.58 -30.26
C ALA A 171 21.58 -18.04 -28.88
N LEU A 172 21.98 -16.83 -28.53
CA LEU A 172 21.59 -16.16 -27.28
C LEU A 172 20.12 -15.72 -27.32
N GLU A 173 19.60 -15.28 -28.46
CA GLU A 173 18.16 -15.02 -28.63
C GLU A 173 17.33 -16.29 -28.44
N THR A 174 17.81 -17.44 -28.93
CA THR A 174 17.15 -18.74 -28.76
C THR A 174 17.24 -19.22 -27.31
N GLU A 175 18.37 -19.00 -26.63
CA GLU A 175 18.55 -19.34 -25.21
C GLU A 175 17.68 -18.47 -24.29
N LEU A 176 17.56 -17.17 -24.57
CA LEU A 176 16.64 -16.28 -23.84
C LEU A 176 15.18 -16.63 -24.11
N ALA A 177 14.81 -16.95 -25.35
CA ALA A 177 13.47 -17.39 -25.71
C ALA A 177 13.13 -18.77 -25.10
N ALA A 178 14.10 -19.67 -24.95
CA ALA A 178 13.93 -20.97 -24.31
C ALA A 178 13.69 -20.87 -22.79
N GLY A 179 14.14 -19.77 -22.16
CA GLY A 179 13.86 -19.47 -20.75
C GLY A 179 12.43 -18.97 -20.49
N VAL A 180 11.72 -18.52 -21.54
CA VAL A 180 10.33 -18.06 -21.43
C VAL A 180 9.40 -19.21 -21.83
N PRO A 181 8.58 -19.75 -20.91
CA PRO A 181 7.62 -20.78 -21.27
C PRO A 181 6.67 -20.25 -22.35
N PRO A 182 6.36 -21.03 -23.39
CA PRO A 182 5.41 -20.60 -24.42
C PRO A 182 4.07 -20.26 -23.76
N PRO A 183 3.42 -19.15 -24.17
CA PRO A 183 2.13 -18.79 -23.61
C PRO A 183 1.14 -19.94 -23.81
N PRO A 184 0.30 -20.24 -22.82
CA PRO A 184 -0.64 -21.34 -22.92
C PRO A 184 -1.53 -21.18 -24.15
N ALA A 185 -1.80 -22.28 -24.86
CA ALA A 185 -2.67 -22.24 -26.03
C ALA A 185 -4.02 -21.61 -25.67
N GLY A 186 -4.33 -20.46 -26.29
CA GLY A 186 -5.56 -19.70 -26.06
C GLY A 186 -5.40 -18.32 -25.40
N THR A 187 -4.23 -17.94 -24.87
CA THR A 187 -4.00 -16.55 -24.44
C THR A 187 -3.92 -15.64 -25.66
N ARG A 188 -4.82 -14.65 -25.75
CA ARG A 188 -4.66 -13.56 -26.70
C ARG A 188 -3.50 -12.68 -26.22
N PRO A 189 -2.78 -11.97 -27.11
CA PRO A 189 -1.70 -11.05 -26.71
C PRO A 189 -2.17 -10.04 -25.64
N ALA A 190 -3.42 -9.59 -25.76
CA ALA A 190 -4.07 -8.69 -24.81
C ALA A 190 -4.20 -9.26 -23.38
N ASP A 191 -4.28 -10.59 -23.22
CA ASP A 191 -4.41 -11.23 -21.91
C ASP A 191 -3.05 -11.37 -21.18
N LEU A 192 -1.93 -11.12 -21.88
CA LEU A 192 -0.57 -11.17 -21.33
C LEU A 192 -0.05 -9.78 -20.95
N GLU A 193 -0.59 -8.73 -21.57
CA GLU A 193 -0.21 -7.34 -21.35
C GLU A 193 -1.11 -6.64 -20.31
N GLU A 194 -2.27 -7.23 -20.02
CA GLU A 194 -3.16 -6.71 -18.99
C GLU A 194 -2.82 -7.27 -17.62
N LEU A 195 -2.13 -6.47 -16.82
CA LEU A 195 -1.77 -6.88 -15.46
C LEU A 195 -2.99 -6.72 -14.52
N PRO A 196 -3.25 -7.68 -13.61
CA PRO A 196 -4.49 -7.76 -12.83
C PRO A 196 -4.53 -6.83 -11.60
N TRP A 197 -3.83 -5.69 -11.63
CA TRP A 197 -3.81 -4.72 -10.54
C TRP A 197 -4.55 -3.43 -10.92
N CYS A 198 -4.95 -2.70 -9.90
CA CYS A 198 -5.53 -1.39 -10.01
C CYS A 198 -4.47 -0.40 -10.49
N ASN A 199 -4.77 0.34 -11.56
CA ASN A 199 -3.84 1.31 -12.16
C ASN A 199 -3.49 2.52 -11.26
N ILE A 200 -4.15 2.65 -10.10
CA ILE A 200 -3.95 3.78 -9.17
C ILE A 200 -3.12 3.34 -7.96
N CYS A 201 -3.49 2.24 -7.30
CA CYS A 201 -2.90 1.82 -6.02
C CYS A 201 -2.11 0.51 -6.06
N ASN A 202 -2.10 -0.19 -7.20
CA ASN A 202 -1.44 -1.49 -7.40
C ASN A 202 -2.01 -2.65 -6.57
N GLU A 203 -3.15 -2.45 -5.91
CA GLU A 203 -3.91 -3.54 -5.27
C GLU A 203 -4.73 -4.33 -6.31
N ASP A 204 -5.29 -5.46 -5.93
CA ASP A 204 -6.05 -6.33 -6.85
C ASP A 204 -7.24 -5.60 -7.48
N ALA A 205 -7.31 -5.69 -8.81
CA ALA A 205 -8.42 -5.13 -9.55
C ALA A 205 -9.67 -6.01 -9.45
N VAL A 206 -10.82 -5.37 -9.20
CA VAL A 206 -12.13 -6.03 -9.12
C VAL A 206 -13.07 -5.54 -10.22
N PHE A 207 -12.80 -4.37 -10.79
CA PHE A 207 -13.63 -3.76 -11.82
C PHE A 207 -12.80 -3.34 -13.03
N ARG A 208 -13.41 -3.51 -14.20
CA ARG A 208 -12.96 -2.92 -15.45
C ARG A 208 -13.87 -1.78 -15.84
N CYS A 209 -13.30 -0.61 -16.10
CA CYS A 209 -14.03 0.56 -16.57
C CYS A 209 -14.06 0.60 -18.11
N LYS A 210 -15.25 0.60 -18.73
CA LYS A 210 -15.38 0.70 -20.20
C LYS A 210 -15.20 2.12 -20.74
N GLY A 211 -15.36 3.14 -19.89
CA GLY A 211 -15.16 4.55 -20.26
C GLY A 211 -13.71 5.02 -20.14
N CYS A 212 -12.88 4.32 -19.36
CA CYS A 212 -11.43 4.57 -19.25
C CYS A 212 -10.65 3.54 -20.05
N ASP A 213 -10.99 3.34 -21.33
CA ASP A 213 -10.29 2.43 -22.25
C ASP A 213 -10.09 0.98 -21.77
N GLY A 214 -10.95 0.51 -20.86
CA GLY A 214 -10.85 -0.84 -20.32
C GLY A 214 -9.89 -0.99 -19.14
N GLU A 215 -9.46 0.10 -18.50
CA GLU A 215 -8.57 0.05 -17.34
C GLU A 215 -9.18 -0.63 -16.10
N LEU A 216 -8.29 -1.15 -15.27
CA LEU A 216 -8.58 -1.97 -14.10
C LEU A 216 -8.47 -1.18 -12.80
N PHE A 217 -9.45 -1.37 -11.91
CA PHE A 217 -9.57 -0.64 -10.65
C PHE A 217 -9.96 -1.56 -9.49
N CYS A 218 -9.44 -1.26 -8.29
CA CYS A 218 -9.93 -1.85 -7.04
C CYS A 218 -11.27 -1.20 -6.64
N ALA A 219 -11.97 -1.79 -5.68
CA ALA A 219 -13.28 -1.30 -5.26
C ALA A 219 -13.25 0.11 -4.63
N GLN A 220 -12.13 0.50 -4.02
CA GLN A 220 -11.97 1.80 -3.37
C GLN A 220 -11.67 2.88 -4.40
N CYS A 221 -10.63 2.69 -5.23
CA CYS A 221 -10.25 3.63 -6.27
C CYS A 221 -11.36 3.83 -7.31
N TYR A 222 -12.15 2.79 -7.62
CA TYR A 222 -13.33 2.98 -8.48
C TYR A 222 -14.35 3.91 -7.84
N ARG A 223 -14.64 3.78 -6.55
CA ARG A 223 -15.63 4.64 -5.88
C ARG A 223 -15.18 6.10 -5.86
N GLU A 224 -13.94 6.33 -5.47
CA GLU A 224 -13.38 7.68 -5.34
C GLU A 224 -13.24 8.38 -6.70
N CYS A 225 -12.82 7.65 -7.74
CA CYS A 225 -12.55 8.26 -9.04
C CYS A 225 -13.72 8.18 -10.04
N HIS A 226 -14.68 7.27 -9.84
CA HIS A 226 -15.79 7.06 -10.78
C HIS A 226 -17.17 7.24 -10.15
N ASP A 227 -17.39 6.90 -8.88
CA ASP A 227 -18.70 7.15 -8.26
C ASP A 227 -18.82 8.60 -7.77
N ASP A 228 -17.74 9.20 -7.27
CA ASP A 228 -17.75 10.55 -6.67
C ASP A 228 -17.52 11.70 -7.68
N ASP A 229 -16.93 11.43 -8.85
CA ASP A 229 -16.67 12.44 -9.89
C ASP A 229 -17.77 12.45 -10.97
N GLU A 230 -18.38 13.62 -11.20
CA GLU A 230 -19.51 13.81 -12.13
C GLU A 230 -19.15 13.47 -13.58
N GLN A 231 -17.89 13.62 -13.97
CA GLN A 231 -17.40 13.34 -15.32
C GLN A 231 -17.27 11.83 -15.59
N TYR A 232 -16.94 11.04 -14.57
CA TYR A 232 -16.63 9.62 -14.69
C TYR A 232 -17.76 8.70 -14.20
N ARG A 233 -18.80 9.25 -13.57
CA ARG A 233 -19.99 8.51 -13.11
C ARG A 233 -20.80 7.84 -14.21
N ALA A 234 -20.69 8.33 -15.44
CA ALA A 234 -21.33 7.72 -16.59
C ALA A 234 -20.58 6.47 -17.10
N HIS A 235 -19.36 6.20 -16.60
CA HIS A 235 -18.57 5.08 -17.06
C HIS A 235 -19.17 3.75 -16.56
N GLU A 236 -19.33 2.80 -17.48
CA GLU A 236 -19.84 1.47 -17.17
C GLU A 236 -18.72 0.61 -16.55
N LYS A 237 -18.98 0.05 -15.36
CA LYS A 237 -18.12 -0.99 -14.77
C LYS A 237 -18.59 -2.39 -15.08
N VAL A 238 -17.64 -3.23 -15.46
CA VAL A 238 -17.80 -4.68 -15.61
C VAL A 238 -16.97 -5.38 -14.52
N PRO A 239 -17.50 -6.37 -13.80
CA PRO A 239 -16.71 -7.14 -12.83
C PRO A 239 -15.55 -7.84 -13.55
N TYR A 240 -14.35 -7.70 -12.99
CA TYR A 240 -13.14 -8.34 -13.48
C TYR A 240 -12.73 -9.46 -12.52
N ALA A 241 -12.34 -10.60 -13.09
CA ALA A 241 -11.76 -11.71 -12.35
C ALA A 241 -10.39 -12.01 -12.98
N ALA A 242 -9.34 -11.97 -12.15
CA ALA A 242 -7.99 -12.26 -12.60
C ALA A 242 -7.92 -13.68 -13.21
N PRO A 243 -7.13 -13.88 -14.28
CA PRO A 243 -6.93 -15.20 -14.84
C PRO A 243 -6.39 -16.18 -13.78
N PRO A 244 -6.84 -17.45 -13.76
CA PRO A 244 -6.49 -18.44 -12.72
C PRO A 244 -5.00 -18.84 -12.70
N LYS A 245 -4.16 -18.22 -13.53
CA LYS A 245 -2.70 -18.47 -13.63
C LYS A 245 -1.85 -17.34 -13.05
N PHE A 246 -2.45 -16.27 -12.53
CA PHE A 246 -1.71 -15.25 -11.80
C PHE A 246 -1.40 -15.77 -10.39
N LYS A 247 -0.16 -16.22 -10.16
CA LYS A 247 0.31 -16.56 -8.82
C LYS A 247 0.93 -15.30 -8.23
N GLU A 248 0.20 -14.64 -7.34
CA GLU A 248 0.71 -13.57 -6.50
C GLU A 248 1.86 -14.13 -5.64
N ASN A 249 3.10 -13.83 -6.04
CA ASN A 249 4.23 -13.96 -5.16
C ASN A 249 4.35 -12.64 -4.39
N HIS A 250 3.56 -12.51 -3.32
CA HIS A 250 3.77 -11.47 -2.32
C HIS A 250 5.14 -11.73 -1.67
N PHE A 251 6.12 -10.89 -1.99
CA PHE A 251 7.38 -10.77 -1.24
C PHE A 251 7.18 -9.84 -0.05
#